data_AF-A0A950A5F2-F1
#
_entry.id   AF-A0A950A5F2-F1
#
_cell.length_a   1.000
_cell.length_b   1.000
_cell.length_c   1.000
_cell.angle_alpha   90.00
_cell.angle_beta   90.00
_cell.angle_gamma   90.00
#
_symmetry.space_group_name_H-M   'P 1'
#
loop_
_entity.id
_entity.type
_entity.pdbx_description
1 polymer ?
#
loop_
_entity_poly.entity_id
_entity_poly.type
_entity_poly.pdbx_seq_one_letter_code
_entity_poly.pdbx_strand_id
1 'polypeptide(L)'
;MPQVRRDAGRVAVLIDPRVWREEVERLDARSAARIAAERERGTLEAEGVSRRLLERCDDEGADRTRLRGFVKAYVPLRGSPPSERPFGFVFRPGRGNGELILDLLAFGERHPQPGTRSVYERAHKRLHGRYPDQ
;
A
#
# COMPACT_ATOMS: atom_id res chain seq x y z
N MET A 1 30.50 -17.18 -1.66
CA MET A 1 29.43 -16.30 -1.15
C MET A 1 28.40 -16.11 -2.25
N PRO A 2 27.22 -16.74 -2.21
CA PRO A 2 26.23 -16.58 -3.26
C PRO A 2 25.59 -15.19 -3.13
N GLN A 3 25.80 -14.33 -4.12
CA GLN A 3 25.09 -13.06 -4.27
C GLN A 3 23.61 -13.34 -4.51
N VAL A 4 22.76 -12.99 -3.55
CA VAL A 4 21.31 -12.89 -3.75
C VAL A 4 21.12 -11.82 -4.84
N ARG A 5 20.87 -12.25 -6.07
CA ARG A 5 20.46 -11.34 -7.14
C ARG A 5 19.11 -10.77 -6.71
N ARG A 6 19.12 -9.55 -6.17
CA ARG A 6 17.90 -8.72 -6.13
C ARG A 6 17.41 -8.64 -7.56
N ASP A 7 16.25 -9.23 -7.81
CA ASP A 7 15.58 -9.17 -9.09
C ASP A 7 15.44 -7.68 -9.46
N ALA A 8 16.06 -7.24 -10.55
CA ALA A 8 16.25 -5.81 -10.90
C ALA A 8 14.93 -5.05 -11.08
N GLY A 9 13.80 -5.76 -11.08
CA GLY A 9 12.45 -5.24 -11.16
C GLY A 9 11.70 -5.11 -9.83
N ARG A 10 12.27 -5.43 -8.68
CA ARG A 10 11.59 -5.33 -7.37
C ARG A 10 12.14 -4.21 -6.49
N VAL A 11 11.27 -3.65 -5.66
CA VAL A 11 11.61 -2.59 -4.69
C VAL A 11 11.31 -3.11 -3.29
N ALA A 12 12.27 -2.96 -2.38
CA ALA A 12 12.11 -3.38 -0.99
C ALA A 12 10.97 -2.61 -0.33
N VAL A 13 10.15 -3.32 0.46
CA VAL A 13 9.04 -2.72 1.20
C VAL A 13 9.34 -2.76 2.69
N LEU A 14 9.20 -1.61 3.33
CA LEU A 14 9.28 -1.48 4.78
C LEU A 14 7.88 -1.33 5.35
N ILE A 15 7.56 -2.21 6.29
CA ILE A 15 6.28 -2.22 6.99
C ILE A 15 6.55 -1.84 8.44
N ASP A 16 6.27 -0.58 8.78
CA ASP A 16 6.31 -0.14 10.18
C ASP A 16 5.22 -0.90 10.97
N PRO A 17 5.57 -1.57 12.09
CA PRO A 17 4.61 -2.32 12.90
C PRO A 17 3.43 -1.48 13.40
N ARG A 18 3.64 -0.19 13.67
CA ARG A 18 2.58 0.73 14.06
C ARG A 18 1.63 1.02 12.90
N VAL A 19 2.16 1.22 11.69
CA VAL A 19 1.33 1.39 10.49
C VAL A 19 0.52 0.12 10.24
N TRP A 20 1.15 -1.04 10.35
CA TRP A 20 0.47 -2.32 10.19
C TRP A 20 -0.72 -2.47 11.15
N ARG A 21 -0.50 -2.14 12.43
CA ARG A 21 -1.56 -2.18 13.44
C ARG A 21 -2.71 -1.24 13.12
N GLU A 22 -2.40 0.00 12.77
CA GLU A 22 -3.38 1.05 12.51
C GLU A 22 -4.16 0.84 11.20
N GLU A 23 -3.58 0.14 10.23
CA GLU A 23 -4.19 -0.05 8.90
C GLU A 23 -4.82 -1.42 8.71
N VAL A 24 -4.15 -2.49 9.17
CA VAL A 24 -4.54 -3.89 8.95
C VAL A 24 -5.13 -4.51 10.21
N GLU A 25 -4.45 -4.43 11.36
CA GLU A 25 -4.93 -5.13 12.57
C GLU A 25 -6.21 -4.51 13.15
N ARG A 26 -6.52 -3.25 12.82
CA ARG A 26 -7.81 -2.62 13.11
C ARG A 26 -9.02 -3.29 12.44
N LEU A 27 -8.77 -4.08 11.39
CA LEU A 27 -9.81 -4.77 10.64
C LEU A 27 -10.17 -6.07 11.35
N ASP A 28 -11.42 -6.49 11.19
CA ASP A 28 -11.87 -7.79 11.67
C ASP A 28 -10.95 -8.89 11.13
N ALA A 29 -10.55 -9.80 12.03
CA ALA A 29 -9.60 -10.88 11.73
C ALA A 29 -10.06 -11.80 10.60
N ARG A 30 -11.37 -11.91 10.37
CA ARG A 30 -11.97 -12.73 9.31
C ARG A 30 -12.33 -11.92 8.06
N SER A 31 -12.09 -10.61 8.06
CA SER A 31 -12.36 -9.77 6.89
C SER A 31 -11.47 -10.15 5.71
N ALA A 32 -12.05 -10.14 4.51
CA ALA A 32 -11.31 -10.40 3.27
C ALA A 32 -10.12 -9.44 3.10
N ALA A 33 -10.27 -8.19 3.54
CA ALA A 33 -9.23 -7.18 3.52
C ALA A 33 -8.02 -7.59 4.37
N ARG A 34 -8.24 -7.97 5.64
CA ARG A 34 -7.16 -8.39 6.53
C ARG A 34 -6.46 -9.65 6.06
N ILE A 35 -7.24 -10.66 5.66
CA ILE A 35 -6.70 -11.91 5.13
C ILE A 35 -5.83 -11.65 3.89
N ALA A 36 -6.29 -10.78 2.98
CA ALA A 36 -5.52 -10.43 1.80
C ALA A 36 -4.22 -9.69 2.16
N ALA A 37 -4.26 -8.72 3.07
CA ALA A 37 -3.04 -8.03 3.51
C ALA A 37 -2.03 -8.98 4.17
N GLU A 38 -2.49 -9.81 5.12
CA GLU A 38 -1.62 -10.74 5.85
C GLU A 38 -0.96 -11.77 4.92
N ARG A 39 -1.68 -12.25 3.90
CA ARG A 39 -1.12 -13.13 2.87
C ARG A 39 0.02 -12.49 2.10
N GLU A 40 -0.11 -11.21 1.75
CA GLU A 40 0.92 -10.51 0.97
C GLU A 40 2.09 -10.04 1.82
N ARG A 41 1.89 -9.86 3.14
CA ARG A 41 2.91 -9.30 4.04
C ARG A 41 4.25 -10.04 3.96
N GLY A 42 4.22 -11.36 4.09
CA GLY A 42 5.44 -12.18 4.09
C GLY A 42 6.23 -12.03 2.79
N THR A 43 5.54 -12.00 1.64
CA THR A 43 6.17 -11.78 0.34
C THR A 43 6.71 -10.36 0.20
N LEU A 44 5.99 -9.35 0.70
CA LEU A 44 6.44 -7.96 0.67
C LEU A 44 7.70 -7.74 1.52
N GLU A 45 7.74 -8.28 2.74
CA GLU A 45 8.88 -8.17 3.64
C GLU A 45 10.10 -8.96 3.13
N ALA A 46 9.90 -10.14 2.54
CA ALA A 46 11.00 -10.99 2.07
C ALA A 46 11.53 -10.61 0.68
N GLU A 47 10.65 -10.30 -0.27
CA GLU A 47 11.00 -10.12 -1.68
C GLU A 47 10.78 -8.69 -2.19
N GLY A 48 10.08 -7.85 -1.45
CA GLY A 48 9.59 -6.57 -1.95
C GLY A 48 8.50 -6.71 -3.01
N VAL A 49 8.15 -5.58 -3.63
CA VAL A 49 7.08 -5.51 -4.65
C VAL A 49 7.65 -5.29 -6.04
N SER A 50 7.08 -5.95 -7.05
CA SER A 50 7.46 -5.72 -8.45
C SER A 50 7.05 -4.32 -8.90
N ARG A 51 7.97 -3.61 -9.57
CA ARG A 51 7.71 -2.30 -10.18
C ARG A 51 6.57 -2.33 -11.20
N ARG A 52 6.28 -3.48 -11.80
CA ARG A 52 5.17 -3.66 -12.76
C ARG A 52 3.79 -3.64 -12.09
N LEU A 53 3.74 -3.84 -10.78
CA LEU A 53 2.51 -3.82 -9.98
C LEU A 53 2.29 -2.46 -9.31
N LEU A 54 3.23 -1.52 -9.49
CA LEU A 54 3.16 -0.18 -8.91
C LEU A 54 2.56 0.80 -9.91
N GLU A 55 1.54 1.50 -9.46
CA GLU A 55 0.94 2.63 -10.18
C GLU A 55 1.21 3.92 -9.40
N ARG A 56 1.30 5.05 -10.10
CA ARG A 56 1.38 6.35 -9.41
C ARG A 56 0.01 6.68 -8.80
N CYS A 57 0.03 7.26 -7.61
CA CYS A 57 -1.16 7.93 -7.11
C CYS A 57 -1.41 9.21 -7.92
N ASP A 58 -2.67 9.62 -8.02
CA ASP A 58 -3.02 10.87 -8.67
C ASP A 58 -2.52 12.05 -7.83
N ASP A 59 -2.10 13.13 -8.50
CA ASP A 59 -1.62 14.34 -7.83
C ASP A 59 -2.75 14.97 -6.99
N GLU A 60 -3.96 14.96 -7.55
CA GLU A 60 -5.24 15.21 -6.87
C GLU A 60 -6.25 14.14 -7.32
N GLY A 61 -6.61 13.23 -6.41
CA GLY A 61 -7.61 12.20 -6.68
C GLY A 61 -9.04 12.78 -6.70
N ALA A 62 -9.98 12.04 -7.29
CA ALA A 62 -11.40 12.42 -7.33
C ALA A 62 -11.98 12.72 -5.93
N ASP A 63 -11.43 12.09 -4.89
CA ASP A 63 -11.81 12.28 -3.49
C ASP A 63 -11.12 13.51 -2.83
N ARG A 64 -10.54 14.43 -3.62
CA ARG A 64 -9.70 15.56 -3.18
C ARG A 64 -8.43 15.14 -2.43
N THR A 65 -8.01 13.90 -2.60
CA THR A 65 -6.80 13.36 -1.96
C THR A 65 -5.54 13.87 -2.66
N ARG A 66 -4.62 14.45 -1.90
CA ARG A 66 -3.31 14.91 -2.40
C ARG A 66 -2.22 13.89 -2.09
N LEU A 67 -1.89 13.04 -3.06
CA LEU A 67 -0.95 11.92 -2.94
C LEU A 67 0.15 11.94 -4.02
N ARG A 68 0.48 13.13 -4.52
CA ARG A 68 1.56 13.36 -5.48
C ARG A 68 2.88 12.73 -5.03
N GLY A 69 3.49 11.94 -5.90
CA GLY A 69 4.78 11.28 -5.65
C GLY A 69 4.70 9.98 -4.85
N PHE A 70 3.49 9.54 -4.45
CA PHE A 70 3.26 8.24 -3.83
C PHE A 70 2.90 7.21 -4.89
N VAL A 71 3.06 5.93 -4.55
CA VAL A 71 2.72 4.81 -5.44
C VAL A 71 1.74 3.87 -4.75
N LYS A 72 0.94 3.16 -5.53
CA LYS A 72 -0.07 2.22 -5.07
C LYS A 72 0.12 0.86 -5.73
N ALA A 73 -0.27 -0.20 -5.03
CA ALA A 73 -0.40 -1.54 -5.58
C ALA A 73 -1.74 -2.13 -5.17
N TYR A 74 -2.41 -2.83 -6.08
CA TYR A 74 -3.71 -3.43 -5.82
C TYR A 74 -3.61 -4.86 -5.32
N VAL A 75 -4.44 -5.18 -4.34
CA VAL A 75 -4.37 -6.39 -3.51
C VAL A 75 -5.63 -7.23 -3.70
N PRO A 76 -5.53 -8.57 -3.87
CA PRO A 76 -4.30 -9.38 -3.87
C PRO A 76 -3.31 -9.03 -5.00
N LEU A 77 -2.00 -9.19 -4.79
CA LEU A 77 -0.98 -8.73 -5.75
C LEU A 77 -0.96 -9.56 -7.04
N ARG A 78 -1.57 -10.76 -7.00
CA ARG A 78 -1.67 -11.73 -8.11
C ARG A 78 -3.10 -12.29 -8.19
N GLY A 79 -3.39 -13.03 -9.26
CA GLY A 79 -4.63 -13.82 -9.40
C GLY A 79 -5.74 -13.17 -10.21
N SER A 80 -5.93 -11.85 -10.09
CA SER A 80 -6.94 -11.10 -10.85
C SER A 80 -6.36 -9.86 -11.53
N PRO A 81 -6.99 -9.32 -12.59
CA PRO A 81 -6.66 -8.02 -13.15
C PRO A 81 -6.66 -6.90 -12.10
N PRO A 82 -5.77 -5.90 -12.20
CA PRO A 82 -5.72 -4.73 -11.32
C PRO A 82 -7.08 -4.07 -11.06
N SER A 83 -7.95 -3.96 -12.07
CA SER A 83 -9.27 -3.33 -12.00
C SER A 83 -10.24 -4.02 -11.03
N GLU A 84 -10.12 -5.33 -10.85
CA GLU A 84 -11.04 -6.16 -10.06
C GLU A 84 -10.60 -6.32 -8.59
N ARG A 85 -9.42 -5.82 -8.25
CA ARG A 85 -8.84 -5.98 -6.92
C ARG A 85 -9.43 -4.94 -5.96
N PRO A 86 -10.13 -5.38 -4.90
CA PRO A 86 -10.92 -4.47 -4.06
C PRO A 86 -10.06 -3.62 -3.12
N PHE A 87 -8.83 -4.07 -2.81
CA PHE A 87 -7.97 -3.42 -1.83
C PHE A 87 -6.72 -2.81 -2.47
N GLY A 88 -6.10 -1.88 -1.75
CA GLY A 88 -4.85 -1.27 -2.15
C GLY A 88 -3.88 -1.10 -0.99
N PHE A 89 -2.60 -1.19 -1.30
CA PHE A 89 -1.54 -0.61 -0.50
C PHE A 89 -1.12 0.73 -1.12
N VAL A 90 -0.90 1.74 -0.28
CA VAL A 90 -0.26 2.98 -0.67
C VAL A 90 1.10 3.05 -0.01
N PHE A 91 2.13 3.38 -0.80
CA PHE A 91 3.50 3.45 -0.37
C PHE A 91 4.09 4.84 -0.57
N ARG A 92 4.97 5.22 0.36
CA ARG A 92 5.84 6.37 0.24
C ARG A 92 7.21 5.93 -0.30
N PRO A 93 7.64 6.41 -1.47
CA PRO A 93 9.00 6.20 -1.93
C PRO A 93 10.02 6.87 -0.99
N GLY A 94 11.08 6.15 -0.66
CA GLY A 94 12.17 6.62 0.19
C GLY A 94 13.53 6.07 -0.25
N ARG A 95 14.57 6.35 0.53
CA ARG A 95 15.90 5.76 0.36
C ARG A 95 16.38 5.13 1.67
N GLY A 96 16.89 3.90 1.59
CA GLY A 96 17.51 3.19 2.71
C GLY A 96 18.83 2.58 2.25
N ASN A 97 19.94 2.86 2.95
CA ASN A 97 21.29 2.38 2.59
C ASN A 97 21.67 2.64 1.12
N GLY A 98 21.23 3.78 0.56
CA GLY A 98 21.48 4.14 -0.84
C GLY A 98 20.53 3.51 -1.86
N GLU A 99 19.63 2.63 -1.45
CA GLU A 99 18.67 1.94 -2.32
C GLU A 99 17.27 2.53 -2.22
N LEU A 100 16.47 2.38 -3.29
CA LEU A 100 15.05 2.74 -3.30
C LEU A 100 14.29 1.78 -2.40
N ILE A 101 13.49 2.34 -1.49
CA ILE A 101 12.59 1.61 -0.59
C ILE A 101 11.17 2.17 -0.70
N LEU A 102 10.19 1.39 -0.28
CA LEU A 102 8.79 1.78 -0.18
C LEU A 102 8.31 1.58 1.25
N ASP A 103 7.98 2.67 1.95
CA ASP A 103 7.33 2.57 3.25
C ASP A 103 5.83 2.38 3.05
N LEU A 104 5.23 1.42 3.74
CA LEU A 104 3.78 1.30 3.81
C LEU A 104 3.20 2.56 4.48
N LEU A 105 2.24 3.20 3.82
CA LEU A 105 1.54 4.37 4.35
C LEU A 105 0.09 4.05 4.74
N ALA A 106 -0.63 3.28 3.92
CA ALA A 106 -2.03 2.94 4.17
C ALA A 106 -2.42 1.60 3.52
N PHE A 107 -3.45 0.97 4.09
CA PHE A 107 -4.13 -0.20 3.52
C PHE A 107 -5.65 -0.11 3.69
N GLY A 108 -6.38 -0.52 2.65
CA GLY A 108 -7.83 -0.62 2.71
C GLY A 108 -8.50 -0.76 1.36
N GLU A 109 -9.80 -0.55 1.34
CA GLU A 109 -10.64 -0.58 0.14
C GLU A 109 -10.35 0.62 -0.78
N ARG A 110 -10.32 0.39 -2.09
CA ARG A 110 -10.28 1.47 -3.08
C ARG A 110 -11.60 2.18 -3.26
N HIS A 111 -12.68 1.39 -3.26
CA HIS A 111 -14.03 1.84 -3.54
C HIS A 111 -14.93 1.35 -2.41
N PRO A 112 -14.83 1.97 -1.23
CA PRO A 112 -15.59 1.56 -0.07
C PRO A 112 -17.07 1.93 -0.17
N GLN A 113 -17.88 1.28 0.66
CA GLN A 113 -19.26 1.72 0.88
C GLN A 113 -19.29 3.12 1.53
N PRO A 114 -20.35 3.92 1.28
CA PRO A 114 -20.52 5.22 1.92
C PRO A 114 -20.33 5.15 3.44
N GLY A 115 -19.60 6.12 4.00
CA GLY A 115 -19.28 6.17 5.43
C GLY A 115 -17.99 5.43 5.82
N THR A 116 -17.40 4.64 4.92
CA THR A 116 -16.07 4.04 5.11
C THR A 116 -15.02 4.82 4.34
N ARG A 117 -13.87 5.06 4.97
CA ARG A 117 -12.76 5.80 4.36
C ARG A 117 -11.98 4.93 3.37
N SER A 118 -11.74 5.44 2.18
CA SER A 118 -10.93 4.78 1.15
C SER A 118 -9.46 4.70 1.58
N VAL A 119 -8.71 3.78 0.97
CA VAL A 119 -7.25 3.71 1.16
C VAL A 119 -6.56 5.04 0.86
N TYR A 120 -7.09 5.82 -0.09
CA TYR A 120 -6.54 7.12 -0.48
C TYR A 120 -6.80 8.19 0.58
N GLU A 121 -8.00 8.22 1.15
CA GLU A 121 -8.33 9.13 2.25
C GLU A 121 -7.50 8.81 3.50
N ARG A 122 -7.26 7.53 3.79
CA ARG A 122 -6.39 7.10 4.90
C ARG A 122 -4.94 7.50 4.68
N ALA A 123 -4.41 7.26 3.48
CA ALA A 123 -3.09 7.73 3.08
C ALA A 123 -2.96 9.25 3.23
N HIS A 124 -3.98 9.99 2.77
CA HIS A 124 -4.03 11.44 2.90
C HIS A 124 -4.01 11.87 4.37
N LYS A 125 -4.83 11.27 5.22
CA LYS A 125 -4.83 11.56 6.66
C LYS A 125 -3.49 11.29 7.30
N ARG A 126 -2.81 10.20 6.94
CA ARG A 126 -1.49 9.90 7.49
C ARG A 126 -0.44 10.93 7.07
N LEU A 127 -0.56 11.47 5.87
CA LEU A 127 0.34 12.49 5.34
C LEU A 127 0.07 13.89 5.90
N HIS A 128 -1.20 14.26 6.05
CA HIS A 128 -1.63 15.64 6.31
C HIS A 128 -2.25 15.85 7.70
N GLY A 129 -2.40 14.79 8.50
CA GLY A 129 -3.00 14.82 9.84
C GLY A 129 -4.54 14.90 9.86
N ARG A 130 -5.19 15.03 8.71
CA ARG A 130 -6.66 15.19 8.57
C ARG A 130 -7.19 14.53 7.31
N TYR A 131 -8.47 14.17 7.28
CA TYR A 131 -9.10 13.67 6.06
C TYR A 131 -9.34 14.81 5.04
N PRO A 132 -9.51 14.51 3.73
CA PRO A 132 -9.70 15.53 2.70
C PRO A 132 -10.94 16.43 2.89
N ASP A 133 -11.92 15.97 3.66
CA ASP A 133 -13.17 16.66 3.97
C ASP A 133 -13.14 17.44 5.30
N GLN A 134 -12.02 17.42 6.02
CA GLN A 134 -11.77 18.17 7.26
C GLN A 134 -10.81 19.33 6.98
#